data_AF-A0AA40A6D4-F1
#
_entry.id   AF-A0AA40A6D4-F1
#
_cell.length_a   1.000
_cell.length_b   1.000
_cell.length_c   1.000
_cell.angle_alpha   90.00
_cell.angle_beta   90.00
_cell.angle_gamma   90.00
#
_symmetry.space_group_name_H-M   'P 1'
#
loop_
_entity.id
_entity.type
_entity.pdbx_description
1 polymer ?
#
loop_
_entity_poly.entity_id
_entity_poly.type
_entity_poly.pdbx_seq_one_letter_code
_entity_poly.pdbx_strand_id
1 'polypeptide(L)'
;MRIPIAALVLGSQATAALKPWEISALRTFSPSGRPDSSPWSFINLTIADRNTYAATAPPPDASAPGIAATCFVQWPYAGDAYGREVNCTTTTTTTTPLSSSPPPEWTLTMLPTPGSAYASPLNDFMLRLTLTLKFAGAEDKYEGSARFALGPGQNLQGICSASGVCAFALRDEAVPVLVLQTRVAGGLLG
;
A
#
# COMPACT_ATOMS: atom_id res chain seq x y z
N MET A 1 -36.94 49.17 8.57
CA MET A 1 -36.87 47.83 7.96
C MET A 1 -35.42 47.37 8.05
N ARG A 2 -35.08 46.47 9.00
CA ARG A 2 -33.70 46.00 9.23
C ARG A 2 -33.59 44.57 8.73
N ILE A 3 -32.68 44.34 7.78
CA ILE A 3 -32.37 43.04 7.20
C ILE A 3 -31.36 42.35 8.13
N PRO A 4 -31.62 41.14 8.65
CA PRO A 4 -30.60 40.41 9.39
C PRO A 4 -29.61 39.79 8.40
N ILE A 5 -28.33 40.09 8.59
CA ILE A 5 -27.20 39.43 7.90
C ILE A 5 -27.03 38.06 8.55
N ALA A 6 -27.33 37.00 7.82
CA ALA A 6 -27.03 35.64 8.23
C ALA A 6 -25.51 35.42 8.14
N ALA A 7 -24.86 35.21 9.28
CA ALA A 7 -23.46 34.81 9.34
C ALA A 7 -23.34 33.35 8.89
N LEU A 8 -22.71 33.13 7.74
CA LEU A 8 -22.32 31.81 7.27
C LEU A 8 -21.20 31.29 8.18
N VAL A 9 -21.51 30.32 9.04
CA VAL A 9 -20.49 29.58 9.80
C VAL A 9 -19.84 28.59 8.84
N LEU A 10 -18.68 28.96 8.29
CA LEU A 10 -17.78 28.04 7.61
C LEU A 10 -17.16 27.12 8.68
N GLY A 11 -17.84 26.04 9.01
CA GLY A 11 -17.27 24.97 9.82
C GLY A 11 -16.11 24.32 9.05
N SER A 12 -14.88 24.65 9.44
CA SER A 12 -13.70 23.86 9.07
C SER A 12 -13.87 22.48 9.71
N GLN A 13 -14.31 21.49 8.94
CA GLN A 13 -14.26 20.10 9.38
C GLN A 13 -12.78 19.71 9.46
N ALA A 14 -12.26 19.59 10.69
CA ALA A 14 -10.94 19.05 10.91
C ALA A 14 -10.93 17.60 10.42
N THR A 15 -10.20 17.32 9.35
CA THR A 15 -9.99 15.96 8.85
C THR A 15 -9.34 15.14 9.95
N ALA A 16 -9.99 14.06 10.40
CA ALA A 16 -9.41 13.17 11.39
C ALA A 16 -8.04 12.67 10.90
N ALA A 17 -7.04 12.65 11.79
CA ALA A 17 -5.72 12.18 11.45
C ALA A 17 -5.78 10.70 11.00
N LEU A 18 -5.16 10.39 9.87
CA LEU A 18 -5.10 9.04 9.33
C LEU A 18 -4.25 8.14 10.26
N LYS A 19 -4.75 6.93 10.53
CA LYS A 19 -3.98 5.86 11.16
C LYS A 19 -3.02 5.26 10.13
N PRO A 20 -1.77 4.93 10.49
CA PRO A 20 -0.85 4.25 9.58
C PRO A 20 -1.46 2.94 9.05
N TRP A 21 -1.14 2.58 7.81
CA TRP A 21 -1.43 1.23 7.32
C TRP A 21 -0.48 0.22 7.97
N GLU A 22 -0.96 -1.00 8.17
CA GLU A 22 -0.22 -2.06 8.84
C GLU A 22 0.16 -3.15 7.84
N ILE A 23 1.46 -3.40 7.64
CA ILE A 23 1.92 -4.56 6.89
C ILE A 23 2.19 -5.68 7.89
N SER A 24 1.32 -6.69 7.87
CA SER A 24 1.32 -7.79 8.85
C SER A 24 2.11 -9.02 8.37
N ALA A 25 2.32 -9.13 7.07
CA ALA A 25 3.13 -10.17 6.48
C ALA A 25 3.82 -9.62 5.23
N LEU A 26 5.08 -10.00 5.03
CA LEU A 26 5.77 -9.87 3.77
C LEU A 26 6.77 -11.00 3.64
N ARG A 27 6.86 -11.57 2.44
CA ARG A 27 7.85 -12.56 2.05
C ARG A 27 8.42 -12.24 0.69
N THR A 28 9.71 -12.48 0.52
CA THR A 28 10.41 -12.42 -0.77
C THR A 28 11.03 -13.77 -1.07
N PHE A 29 11.13 -14.11 -2.34
CA PHE A 29 11.75 -15.34 -2.80
C PHE A 29 12.48 -15.11 -4.11
N SER A 30 13.64 -15.72 -4.24
CA SER A 30 14.37 -15.80 -5.49
C SER A 30 14.91 -17.22 -5.71
N PRO A 31 14.69 -17.80 -6.90
CA PRO A 31 15.19 -19.11 -7.27
C PRO A 31 16.71 -19.07 -7.50
N SER A 32 17.32 -20.25 -7.71
CA SER A 32 18.76 -20.37 -7.96
C SER A 32 19.20 -19.94 -9.36
N GLY A 33 18.28 -19.75 -10.29
CA GLY A 33 18.59 -19.46 -11.70
C GLY A 33 19.19 -20.64 -12.48
N ARG A 34 19.24 -21.84 -11.89
CA ARG A 34 19.71 -23.06 -12.57
C ARG A 34 18.67 -23.56 -13.58
N PRO A 35 19.07 -24.34 -14.60
CA PRO A 35 18.13 -25.11 -15.40
C PRO A 35 17.16 -25.88 -14.50
N ASP A 36 15.89 -25.93 -14.88
CA ASP A 36 14.77 -26.55 -14.15
C ASP A 36 14.32 -25.87 -12.83
N SER A 37 14.92 -24.73 -12.46
CA SER A 37 14.38 -23.89 -11.38
C SER A 37 13.22 -23.01 -11.85
N SER A 38 12.37 -22.57 -10.92
CA SER A 38 11.36 -21.53 -11.23
C SER A 38 12.07 -20.32 -11.86
N PRO A 39 11.56 -19.72 -12.95
CA PRO A 39 12.17 -18.54 -13.52
C PRO A 39 11.77 -17.24 -12.79
N TRP A 40 10.92 -17.33 -11.77
CA TRP A 40 10.28 -16.18 -11.12
C TRP A 40 10.80 -15.92 -9.72
N SER A 41 11.20 -14.68 -9.46
CA SER A 41 11.29 -14.12 -8.11
C SER A 41 9.96 -13.44 -7.76
N PHE A 42 9.65 -13.31 -6.47
CA PHE A 42 8.41 -12.66 -6.05
C PHE A 42 8.51 -11.92 -4.71
N ILE A 43 7.56 -11.00 -4.51
CA ILE A 43 7.15 -10.49 -3.19
C ILE A 43 5.67 -10.79 -3.00
N ASN A 44 5.31 -11.24 -1.80
CA ASN A 44 3.93 -11.34 -1.35
C ASN A 44 3.80 -10.58 -0.02
N LEU A 45 2.80 -9.71 0.13
CA LEU A 45 2.54 -9.01 1.38
C LEU A 45 1.05 -8.84 1.69
N THR A 46 0.75 -8.66 2.97
CA THR A 46 -0.61 -8.43 3.49
C THR A 46 -0.67 -7.08 4.19
N ILE A 47 -1.62 -6.27 3.78
CA ILE A 47 -1.90 -4.92 4.27
C ILE A 47 -3.21 -4.94 5.03
N ALA A 48 -3.23 -4.31 6.21
CA ALA A 48 -4.43 -3.97 6.94
C ALA A 48 -4.57 -2.45 7.03
N ASP A 49 -5.78 -1.97 6.76
CA ASP A 49 -6.14 -0.57 6.87
C ASP A 49 -7.33 -0.43 7.82
N ARG A 50 -7.15 0.40 8.84
CA ARG A 50 -8.12 0.63 9.93
C ARG A 50 -8.74 2.02 9.88
N ASN A 51 -8.56 2.73 8.76
CA ASN A 51 -9.12 4.05 8.57
C ASN A 51 -10.62 3.97 8.23
N THR A 52 -11.26 5.13 8.23
CA THR A 52 -12.55 5.32 7.59
C THR A 52 -12.42 6.61 6.82
N TYR A 53 -12.68 6.55 5.53
CA TYR A 53 -12.47 7.66 4.61
C TYR A 53 -13.81 8.30 4.31
N ALA A 54 -13.95 9.58 4.63
CA ALA A 54 -15.09 10.37 4.20
C ALA A 54 -14.84 10.88 2.77
N ALA A 55 -15.88 10.88 1.94
CA ALA A 55 -15.83 11.49 0.62
C ALA A 55 -15.56 12.98 0.77
N THR A 56 -14.64 13.48 -0.03
CA THR A 56 -14.29 14.90 -0.04
C THR A 56 -15.12 15.73 -1.02
N ALA A 57 -15.89 15.06 -1.88
CA ALA A 57 -16.84 15.66 -2.80
C ALA A 57 -18.28 15.17 -2.52
N PRO A 58 -19.31 15.91 -2.96
CA PRO A 58 -20.70 15.53 -2.74
C PRO A 58 -21.04 14.15 -3.33
N PRO A 59 -21.89 13.36 -2.66
CA PRO A 59 -22.52 13.65 -1.38
C PRO A 59 -21.52 13.46 -0.20
N PRO A 60 -21.43 14.44 0.72
CA PRO A 60 -20.45 14.45 1.81
C PRO A 60 -20.65 13.34 2.86
N ASP A 61 -21.78 12.62 2.77
CA ASP A 61 -22.13 11.52 3.68
C ASP A 61 -21.57 10.17 3.21
N ALA A 62 -20.97 10.11 2.02
CA ALA A 62 -20.34 8.89 1.54
C ALA A 62 -19.07 8.60 2.38
N SER A 63 -18.95 7.36 2.85
CA SER A 63 -17.75 6.89 3.54
C SER A 63 -17.33 5.51 3.08
N ALA A 64 -16.03 5.27 3.06
CA ALA A 64 -15.43 3.98 2.78
C ALA A 64 -14.73 3.45 4.06
N PRO A 65 -15.02 2.21 4.48
CA PRO A 65 -14.28 1.59 5.58
C PRO A 65 -12.85 1.28 5.15
N GLY A 66 -11.95 1.10 6.11
CA GLY A 66 -10.60 0.62 5.86
C GLY A 66 -10.61 -0.77 5.22
N ILE A 67 -9.71 -1.00 4.27
CA ILE A 67 -9.72 -2.18 3.40
C ILE A 67 -8.40 -2.92 3.48
N ALA A 68 -8.46 -4.20 3.86
CA ALA A 68 -7.30 -5.07 3.79
C ALA A 68 -6.99 -5.47 2.33
N ALA A 69 -5.73 -5.74 2.04
CA ALA A 69 -5.31 -6.19 0.73
C ALA A 69 -4.15 -7.18 0.82
N THR A 70 -4.06 -8.06 -0.18
CA THR A 70 -2.89 -8.92 -0.41
C THR A 70 -2.30 -8.57 -1.76
N CYS A 71 -1.02 -8.22 -1.79
CA CYS A 71 -0.30 -7.87 -3.01
C CYS A 71 0.67 -8.98 -3.39
N PHE A 72 0.78 -9.26 -4.69
CA PHE A 72 1.74 -10.22 -5.23
C PHE A 72 2.45 -9.62 -6.46
N VAL A 73 3.76 -9.47 -6.36
CA VAL A 73 4.62 -9.04 -7.47
C VAL A 73 5.50 -10.20 -7.85
N GLN A 74 5.62 -10.47 -9.13
CA GLN A 74 6.62 -11.39 -9.66
C GLN A 74 7.40 -10.74 -10.79
N TRP A 75 8.67 -11.10 -10.91
CA TRP A 75 9.56 -10.69 -11.99
C TRP A 75 10.49 -11.85 -12.38
N PRO A 76 10.98 -11.89 -13.63
CA PRO A 76 11.96 -12.88 -14.03
C PRO A 76 13.22 -12.76 -13.16
N TYR A 77 13.87 -13.88 -12.84
CA TYR A 77 15.13 -13.90 -12.05
C TYR A 77 16.21 -12.96 -12.60
N ALA A 78 16.33 -12.87 -13.94
CA ALA A 78 17.27 -11.99 -14.63
C ALA A 78 16.64 -10.64 -15.09
N GLY A 79 15.43 -10.33 -14.62
CA GLY A 79 14.66 -9.15 -15.01
C GLY A 79 14.66 -8.06 -13.96
N ASP A 80 14.13 -6.89 -14.34
CA ASP A 80 13.93 -5.77 -13.43
C ASP A 80 12.68 -5.98 -12.57
N ALA A 81 12.81 -5.69 -11.28
CA ALA A 81 11.73 -5.74 -10.30
C ALA A 81 11.12 -4.36 -10.04
N TYR A 82 11.84 -3.28 -10.37
CA TYR A 82 11.51 -1.93 -9.95
C TYR A 82 10.61 -1.19 -10.94
N GLY A 83 9.91 -0.17 -10.42
CA GLY A 83 9.13 0.78 -11.22
C GLY A 83 7.84 0.22 -11.82
N ARG A 84 7.58 -1.09 -11.66
CA ARG A 84 6.33 -1.70 -12.08
C ARG A 84 5.27 -1.59 -10.97
N GLU A 85 4.16 -0.95 -11.33
CA GLU A 85 2.95 -0.96 -10.51
C GLU A 85 2.16 -2.25 -10.75
N VAL A 86 1.68 -2.87 -9.67
CA VAL A 86 0.80 -4.05 -9.72
C VAL A 86 -0.45 -3.83 -8.90
N ASN A 87 -1.55 -4.43 -9.35
CA ASN A 87 -2.80 -4.46 -8.60
C ASN A 87 -2.73 -5.50 -7.48
N CYS A 88 -3.26 -5.15 -6.31
CA CYS A 88 -3.43 -6.04 -5.19
C CYS A 88 -4.86 -6.62 -5.17
N THR A 89 -5.01 -7.78 -4.56
CA THR A 89 -6.33 -8.36 -4.29
C THR A 89 -6.88 -7.75 -3.01
N THR A 90 -7.99 -7.02 -3.11
CA THR A 90 -8.64 -6.40 -1.96
C THR A 90 -9.57 -7.39 -1.26
N THR A 91 -9.62 -7.31 0.06
CA THR A 91 -10.53 -8.12 0.89
C THR A 91 -11.32 -7.16 1.77
N THR A 92 -12.56 -6.91 1.38
CA THR A 92 -13.46 -6.02 2.12
C THR A 92 -13.98 -6.78 3.34
N THR A 93 -13.69 -6.27 4.53
CA THR A 93 -14.21 -6.85 5.80
C THR A 93 -15.63 -6.40 6.12
N THR A 94 -16.21 -5.53 5.29
CA THR A 94 -17.48 -4.86 5.59
C THR A 94 -18.58 -5.42 4.71
N THR A 95 -19.63 -5.93 5.33
CA THR A 95 -20.84 -6.47 4.68
C THR A 95 -21.80 -5.38 4.20
N THR A 96 -21.52 -4.11 4.52
CA THR A 96 -22.31 -2.98 4.04
C THR A 96 -21.95 -2.74 2.58
N PRO A 97 -22.88 -2.94 1.62
CA PRO A 97 -22.62 -2.59 0.23
C PRO A 97 -22.36 -1.09 0.16
N LEU A 98 -21.21 -0.70 -0.39
CA LEU A 98 -20.99 0.66 -0.89
C LEU A 98 -21.98 0.84 -2.04
N SER A 99 -23.19 1.33 -1.74
CA SER A 99 -24.37 1.17 -2.61
C SER A 99 -24.31 1.94 -3.94
N SER A 100 -23.16 2.49 -4.32
CA SER A 100 -22.97 3.23 -5.58
C SER A 100 -21.50 3.47 -5.95
N SER A 101 -20.52 2.81 -5.30
CA SER A 101 -19.08 3.05 -5.53
C SER A 101 -18.39 1.82 -6.09
N PRO A 102 -17.51 1.97 -7.11
CA PRO A 102 -16.65 0.87 -7.51
C PRO A 102 -15.74 0.46 -6.34
N PRO A 103 -15.26 -0.80 -6.33
CA PRO A 103 -14.46 -1.30 -5.23
C PRO A 103 -13.17 -0.47 -5.10
N PRO A 104 -12.65 -0.35 -3.87
CA PRO A 104 -11.36 0.27 -3.63
C PRO A 104 -10.25 -0.48 -4.36
N GLU A 105 -9.29 0.27 -4.89
CA GLU A 105 -8.17 -0.26 -5.66
C GLU A 105 -6.88 -0.06 -4.88
N TRP A 106 -6.18 -1.16 -4.59
CA TRP A 106 -4.85 -1.14 -4.00
C TRP A 106 -3.82 -1.43 -5.08
N THR A 107 -2.78 -0.61 -5.17
CA THR A 107 -1.62 -0.88 -6.00
C THR A 107 -0.32 -0.83 -5.19
N LEU A 108 0.66 -1.56 -5.70
CA LEU A 108 1.98 -1.71 -5.10
C LEU A 108 3.03 -1.45 -6.19
N THR A 109 4.01 -0.62 -5.87
CA THR A 109 5.17 -0.37 -6.71
C THR A 109 6.43 -0.62 -5.93
N MET A 110 7.31 -1.48 -6.45
CA MET A 110 8.64 -1.69 -5.87
C MET A 110 9.60 -0.59 -6.32
N LEU A 111 10.34 -0.04 -5.38
CA LEU A 111 11.31 1.02 -5.60
C LEU A 111 12.67 0.61 -5.03
N PRO A 112 13.78 1.03 -5.64
CA PRO A 112 15.09 0.88 -5.01
C PRO A 112 15.15 1.74 -3.75
N THR A 113 15.89 1.30 -2.73
CA THR A 113 16.15 2.12 -1.54
C THR A 113 16.98 3.35 -1.93
N PRO A 114 16.48 4.57 -1.72
CA PRO A 114 17.22 5.80 -2.05
C PRO A 114 18.56 5.87 -1.33
N GLY A 115 19.63 6.12 -2.08
CA GLY A 115 20.98 6.27 -1.54
C GLY A 115 21.64 4.98 -1.04
N SER A 116 21.00 3.81 -1.17
CA SER A 116 21.63 2.54 -0.82
C SER A 116 22.47 2.02 -1.99
N ALA A 117 23.77 1.82 -1.76
CA ALA A 117 24.65 1.13 -2.70
C ALA A 117 24.35 -0.38 -2.81
N TYR A 118 23.52 -0.90 -1.91
CA TYR A 118 23.16 -2.32 -1.81
C TYR A 118 21.67 -2.56 -2.10
N ALA A 119 20.98 -1.59 -2.71
CA ALA A 119 19.58 -1.71 -3.06
C ALA A 119 19.34 -2.98 -3.90
N SER A 120 18.44 -3.84 -3.42
CA SER A 120 18.16 -5.13 -4.00
C SER A 120 16.70 -5.49 -3.76
N PRO A 121 15.99 -6.01 -4.78
CA PRO A 121 14.55 -6.26 -4.71
C PRO A 121 14.17 -7.41 -3.77
N LEU A 122 15.17 -8.06 -3.16
CA LEU A 122 14.97 -9.18 -2.25
C LEU A 122 15.23 -8.82 -0.79
N ASN A 123 16.15 -7.90 -0.52
CA ASN A 123 16.70 -7.71 0.83
C ASN A 123 17.11 -6.27 1.20
N ASP A 124 16.96 -5.28 0.31
CA ASP A 124 17.00 -3.86 0.64
C ASP A 124 16.23 -3.07 -0.43
N PHE A 125 14.94 -2.88 -0.20
CA PHE A 125 14.03 -2.23 -1.14
C PHE A 125 12.99 -1.36 -0.43
N MET A 126 12.32 -0.51 -1.19
CA MET A 126 11.15 0.22 -0.74
C MET A 126 9.91 -0.26 -1.47
N LEU A 127 8.78 -0.27 -0.77
CA LEU A 127 7.47 -0.47 -1.36
C LEU A 127 6.69 0.83 -1.25
N ARG A 128 6.18 1.31 -2.39
CA ARG A 128 5.14 2.34 -2.43
C ARG A 128 3.80 1.64 -2.53
N LEU A 129 2.91 2.01 -1.62
CA LEU A 129 1.55 1.56 -1.54
C LEU A 129 0.62 2.70 -1.93
N THR A 130 -0.39 2.36 -2.73
CA THR A 130 -1.40 3.31 -3.18
C THR A 130 -2.77 2.72 -2.90
N LEU A 131 -3.65 3.51 -2.28
CA LEU A 131 -5.07 3.23 -2.16
C LEU A 131 -5.84 4.28 -2.96
N THR A 132 -6.62 3.82 -3.93
CA THR A 132 -7.54 4.65 -4.70
C THR A 132 -8.98 4.32 -4.28
N LEU A 133 -9.67 5.35 -3.80
CA LEU A 133 -11.07 5.31 -3.43
C LEU A 133 -11.84 6.16 -4.43
N LYS A 134 -12.85 5.57 -5.05
CA LYS A 134 -13.73 6.27 -5.98
C LYS A 134 -15.07 6.46 -5.31
N PHE A 135 -15.50 7.71 -5.21
CA PHE A 135 -16.82 8.15 -4.75
C PHE A 135 -17.59 8.67 -5.97
N ALA A 136 -18.92 8.84 -5.87
CA ALA A 136 -19.76 9.27 -6.97
C ALA A 136 -19.32 10.64 -7.57
N GLY A 137 -18.46 10.61 -8.59
CA GLY A 137 -17.91 11.79 -9.27
C GLY A 137 -16.55 12.29 -8.75
N ALA A 138 -15.91 11.60 -7.80
CA ALA A 138 -14.61 12.00 -7.27
C ALA A 138 -13.70 10.80 -6.99
N GLU A 139 -12.41 11.02 -7.15
CA GLU A 139 -11.37 10.07 -6.78
C GLU A 139 -10.54 10.63 -5.63
N ASP A 140 -10.34 9.82 -4.60
CA ASP A 140 -9.42 10.09 -3.50
C ASP A 140 -8.30 9.07 -3.52
N LYS A 141 -7.07 9.57 -3.60
CA LYS A 141 -5.87 8.75 -3.65
C LYS A 141 -5.00 8.98 -2.42
N TYR A 142 -4.50 7.89 -1.85
CA TYR A 142 -3.59 7.90 -0.71
C TYR A 142 -2.33 7.14 -1.08
N GLU A 143 -1.18 7.68 -0.70
CA GLU A 143 0.12 7.05 -0.95
C GLU A 143 0.93 6.98 0.33
N GLY A 144 1.58 5.84 0.54
CA GLY A 144 2.49 5.59 1.65
C GLY A 144 3.69 4.77 1.18
N SER A 145 4.80 4.81 1.92
CA SER A 145 5.97 4.00 1.57
C SER A 145 6.69 3.46 2.80
N ALA A 146 7.25 2.27 2.68
CA ALA A 146 8.06 1.64 3.72
C ALA A 146 9.29 0.95 3.12
N ARG A 147 10.39 0.95 3.88
CA ARG A 147 11.63 0.24 3.54
C ARG A 147 11.65 -1.13 4.17
N PHE A 148 12.17 -2.11 3.44
CA PHE A 148 12.40 -3.47 3.90
C PHE A 148 13.84 -3.87 3.67
N ALA A 149 14.53 -4.23 4.74
CA ALA A 149 15.97 -4.52 4.69
C ALA A 149 16.39 -5.64 5.63
N LEU A 150 17.49 -6.32 5.31
CA LEU A 150 18.21 -7.20 6.22
C LEU A 150 19.19 -6.42 7.10
N GLY A 151 19.47 -6.95 8.28
CA GLY A 151 20.53 -6.49 9.16
C GLY A 151 20.05 -6.17 10.58
N PRO A 152 20.97 -5.79 11.47
CA PRO A 152 20.62 -5.39 12.84
C PRO A 152 19.66 -4.20 12.84
N GLY A 153 18.56 -4.33 13.59
CA GLY A 153 17.52 -3.30 13.70
C GLY A 153 16.68 -3.09 12.43
N GLN A 154 16.82 -3.96 11.42
CA GLN A 154 15.98 -3.95 10.22
C GLN A 154 14.81 -4.94 10.37
N ASN A 155 13.88 -4.92 9.43
CA ASN A 155 12.60 -5.62 9.51
C ASN A 155 12.54 -6.96 8.75
N LEU A 156 13.54 -7.30 7.94
CA LEU A 156 13.62 -8.60 7.27
C LEU A 156 14.53 -9.58 8.00
N GLN A 157 14.20 -10.85 7.85
CA GLN A 157 15.01 -12.01 8.22
C GLN A 157 14.96 -13.06 7.12
N GLY A 158 15.93 -13.96 7.10
CA GLY A 158 16.01 -15.07 6.16
C GLY A 158 17.44 -15.29 5.68
N ILE A 159 17.60 -16.10 4.63
CA ILE A 159 18.91 -16.56 4.18
C ILE A 159 18.91 -16.92 2.70
N CYS A 160 20.09 -16.84 2.10
CA CYS A 160 20.39 -17.47 0.82
C CYS A 160 21.15 -18.78 1.05
N SER A 161 20.68 -19.86 0.43
CA SER A 161 21.40 -21.12 0.43
C SER A 161 22.58 -21.11 -0.55
N ALA A 162 23.53 -22.02 -0.37
CA ALA A 162 24.68 -22.18 -1.27
C ALA A 162 24.27 -22.50 -2.73
N SER A 163 23.03 -22.97 -2.96
CA SER A 163 22.52 -23.23 -4.29
C SER A 163 22.06 -21.96 -5.03
N GLY A 164 22.00 -20.81 -4.36
CA GLY A 164 21.56 -19.52 -4.90
C GLY A 164 20.09 -19.18 -4.61
N VAL A 165 19.33 -20.10 -4.00
CA VAL A 165 17.94 -19.82 -3.59
C VAL A 165 17.95 -18.91 -2.37
N CYS A 166 17.24 -17.78 -2.44
CA CYS A 166 17.08 -16.83 -1.35
C CYS A 166 15.61 -16.74 -0.94
N ALA A 167 15.35 -16.72 0.37
CA ALA A 167 14.03 -16.48 0.92
C ALA A 167 14.13 -15.57 2.14
N PHE A 168 13.35 -14.50 2.15
CA PHE A 168 13.28 -13.56 3.26
C PHE A 168 11.82 -13.32 3.65
N ALA A 169 11.60 -12.95 4.91
CA ALA A 169 10.30 -12.63 5.45
C ALA A 169 10.42 -11.51 6.47
N LEU A 170 9.29 -10.90 6.83
CA LEU A 170 9.24 -10.04 8.00
C LEU A 170 9.66 -10.79 9.26
N ARG A 171 10.38 -10.08 10.11
CA ARG A 171 10.66 -10.46 11.48
C ARG A 171 9.40 -10.39 12.32
N ASP A 172 9.23 -11.32 13.24
CA ASP A 172 8.09 -11.34 14.15
C ASP A 172 8.05 -10.06 15.00
N GLU A 173 9.22 -9.59 15.44
CA GLU A 173 9.35 -8.35 16.21
C GLU A 173 9.08 -7.06 15.41
N ALA A 174 9.08 -7.16 14.07
CA ALA A 174 8.81 -6.02 13.18
C ALA A 174 7.35 -5.95 12.73
N VAL A 175 6.51 -6.92 13.12
CA VAL A 175 5.10 -6.96 12.74
C VAL A 175 4.24 -6.18 13.76
N PRO A 176 3.36 -5.25 13.30
CA PRO A 176 3.22 -4.77 11.94
C PRO A 176 4.25 -3.68 11.58
N VAL A 177 4.67 -3.64 10.31
CA VAL A 177 5.39 -2.48 9.78
C VAL A 177 4.36 -1.38 9.49
N LEU A 178 4.52 -0.23 10.15
CA LEU A 178 3.61 0.91 10.01
C LEU A 178 4.00 1.77 8.80
N VAL A 179 3.02 2.05 7.95
CA VAL A 179 3.17 2.88 6.75
C VAL A 179 2.35 4.14 6.93
N LEU A 180 3.05 5.28 7.10
CA LEU A 180 2.41 6.59 7.10
C LEU A 180 2.04 6.96 5.67
N GLN A 181 0.76 7.23 5.47
CA GLN A 181 0.18 7.63 4.20
C GLN A 181 -0.21 9.10 4.21
N THR A 182 -0.17 9.69 3.02
CA THR A 182 -0.66 11.03 2.75
C THR A 182 -1.68 10.98 1.63
N ARG A 183 -2.73 11.78 1.73
CA ARG A 183 -3.62 12.01 0.59
C ARG A 183 -2.83 12.73 -0.50
N VAL A 184 -2.89 12.21 -1.72
CA VAL A 184 -2.33 12.86 -2.91
C VAL A 184 -3.50 13.38 -3.74
N ALA A 185 -3.33 14.50 -4.46
CA ALA A 185 -4.41 15.15 -5.19
C ALA A 185 -5.11 14.15 -6.13
N GLY A 186 -6.38 13.88 -5.86
CA GLY A 186 -7.24 13.10 -6.74
C GLY A 186 -7.85 13.98 -7.83
N GLY A 187 -8.09 13.41 -9.00
CA GLY A 187 -8.75 14.10 -10.10
C GLY A 187 -10.27 14.15 -9.91
N LEU A 188 -10.91 15.18 -10.47
CA LEU A 188 -12.35 15.13 -10.76
C LEU A 188 -12.56 14.10 -11.86
N LEU A 189 -13.46 13.14 -11.64
CA LEU A 189 -13.89 12.22 -12.69
C LEU A 189 -14.83 13.02 -13.62
N GLY A 190 -14.36 13.32 -14.83
CA GLY A 190 -15.10 14.07 -15.86
C GLY A 190 -16.20 13.26 -16.52
#